data_AF-A0A317PIM8-F1
#
_entry.id   AF-A0A317PIM8-F1
#
_cell.length_a   1.000
_cell.length_b   1.000
_cell.length_c   1.000
_cell.angle_alpha   90.00
_cell.angle_beta   90.00
_cell.angle_gamma   90.00
#
_symmetry.space_group_name_H-M   'P 1'
#
loop_
_entity.id
_entity.type
_entity.pdbx_description
1 polymer ?
#
loop_
_entity_poly.entity_id
_entity_poly.type
_entity_poly.pdbx_seq_one_letter_code
_entity_poly.pdbx_strand_id
1 'polypeptide(L)'
;MRILKALKKGIFSTFSYEGRDTRFEYGVVFIFQCLWFFGWLRLSSAEDTSIILLLCFILPLLASAVRRINDAGYSRFVIILLVFFPYILFPFLLLPASVNTSK
;
A
#
# COMPACT_ATOMS: atom_id res chain seq x y z
N MET A 1 0.48 -13.94 -14.90
CA MET A 1 0.91 -12.63 -15.46
C MET A 1 0.33 -11.39 -14.76
N ARG A 2 -0.93 -11.39 -14.28
CA ARG A 2 -1.56 -10.20 -13.66
C ARG A 2 -0.94 -9.76 -12.33
N ILE A 3 -0.54 -10.71 -11.48
CA ILE A 3 0.12 -10.45 -10.19
C ILE A 3 1.47 -9.77 -10.39
N LEU A 4 2.33 -10.32 -11.26
CA LEU A 4 3.64 -9.74 -11.60
C LEU A 4 3.52 -8.32 -12.17
N LYS A 5 2.51 -8.05 -13.01
CA LYS A 5 2.25 -6.69 -13.52
C LYS A 5 1.85 -5.72 -12.40
N ALA A 6 0.96 -6.14 -11.51
CA ALA A 6 0.56 -5.34 -10.34
C ALA A 6 1.75 -5.06 -9.41
N LEU A 7 2.58 -6.06 -9.15
CA LEU A 7 3.78 -5.92 -8.33
C LEU A 7 4.79 -4.96 -8.96
N LYS A 8 5.07 -5.14 -10.26
CA LYS A 8 5.97 -4.26 -11.03
C LYS A 8 5.48 -2.82 -10.98
N LYS A 9 4.18 -2.59 -11.20
CA LYS A 9 3.58 -1.25 -11.09
C LYS A 9 3.65 -0.70 -9.66
N GLY A 10 3.43 -1.52 -8.65
CA GLY A 10 3.56 -1.13 -7.24
C GLY A 10 4.97 -0.65 -6.90
N ILE A 11 5.98 -1.46 -7.24
CA ILE A 11 7.38 -1.20 -6.89
C ILE A 11 7.95 -0.04 -7.70
N PHE A 12 7.78 -0.03 -9.03
CA PHE A 12 8.36 1.02 -9.89
C PHE A 12 7.68 2.38 -9.73
N SER A 13 6.47 2.42 -9.19
CA SER A 13 5.77 3.68 -8.91
C SER A 13 5.78 4.05 -7.44
N THR A 14 6.71 3.52 -6.65
CA THR A 14 6.85 3.87 -5.23
C THR A 14 6.99 5.38 -5.00
N PHE A 15 7.58 6.10 -5.94
CA PHE A 15 7.76 7.56 -5.88
C PHE A 15 6.71 8.34 -6.69
N SER A 16 5.67 7.68 -7.20
CA SER A 16 4.61 8.29 -8.01
C SER A 16 3.23 8.06 -7.38
N TYR A 17 2.66 9.12 -6.84
CA TYR A 17 1.37 9.13 -6.15
C TYR A 17 0.17 9.52 -7.04
N GLU A 18 0.43 10.02 -8.25
CA GLU A 18 -0.60 10.58 -9.15
C GLU A 18 -1.46 9.53 -9.88
N GLY A 19 -1.19 8.24 -9.67
CA GLY A 19 -1.90 7.15 -10.32
C GLY A 19 -3.19 6.70 -9.62
N ARG A 20 -3.80 5.67 -10.21
CA ARG A 20 -4.90 4.89 -9.63
C ARG A 20 -4.50 3.43 -9.53
N ASP A 21 -4.71 2.84 -8.36
CA ASP A 21 -4.53 1.41 -8.11
C ASP A 21 -5.90 0.80 -7.80
N THR A 22 -6.29 -0.18 -8.60
CA THR A 22 -7.50 -0.98 -8.35
C THR A 22 -7.36 -1.74 -7.03
N ARG A 23 -8.49 -2.17 -6.46
CA ARG A 23 -8.50 -3.01 -5.25
C ARG A 23 -7.59 -4.25 -5.37
N PHE A 24 -7.55 -4.87 -6.55
CA PHE A 24 -6.70 -6.02 -6.81
C PHE A 24 -5.21 -5.65 -6.80
N GLU A 25 -4.83 -4.57 -7.50
CA GLU A 25 -3.44 -4.11 -7.53
C GLU A 25 -2.95 -3.73 -6.12
N TYR A 26 -3.76 -2.96 -5.40
CA TYR A 26 -3.48 -2.59 -4.01
C TYR A 26 -3.35 -3.82 -3.11
N GLY A 27 -4.29 -4.77 -3.20
CA GLY A 27 -4.25 -6.00 -2.39
C GLY A 27 -3.03 -6.87 -2.68
N VAL A 28 -2.59 -6.96 -3.93
CA VAL A 28 -1.36 -7.68 -4.30
C VAL A 28 -0.13 -7.02 -3.67
N VAL A 29 -0.02 -5.69 -3.72
CA VAL A 29 1.09 -4.96 -3.10
C VAL A 29 1.05 -5.09 -1.58
N PHE A 30 -0.12 -4.96 -0.96
CA PHE A 30 -0.31 -5.12 0.48
C PHE A 30 0.13 -6.51 0.97
N ILE A 31 -0.38 -7.58 0.36
CA ILE A 31 -0.01 -8.95 0.75
C ILE A 31 1.49 -9.19 0.55
N PHE A 32 2.05 -8.74 -0.56
CA PHE A 32 3.48 -8.87 -0.82
C PHE A 32 4.32 -8.16 0.25
N GLN A 33 3.95 -6.92 0.62
CA GLN A 33 4.66 -6.17 1.65
C GLN A 33 4.54 -6.82 3.03
N CYS A 34 3.38 -7.39 3.37
CA CYS A 34 3.22 -8.17 4.60
C CYS A 34 4.14 -9.40 4.60
N LEU A 35 4.13 -10.20 3.52
CA LEU A 35 4.98 -11.39 3.41
C LEU A 35 6.47 -11.04 3.47
N TRP A 36 6.86 -9.98 2.77
CA TRP A 36 8.23 -9.47 2.78
C TRP A 36 8.62 -9.03 4.20
N PHE A 37 7.75 -8.29 4.89
CA PHE A 37 7.99 -7.79 6.25
C PHE A 37 8.10 -8.91 7.28
N PHE A 38 7.20 -9.89 7.25
CA PHE A 38 7.28 -11.06 8.14
C PHE A 38 8.50 -11.93 7.84
N GLY A 39 8.86 -12.08 6.56
CA GLY A 39 10.09 -12.76 6.15
C GLY A 39 11.33 -12.05 6.71
N TRP A 40 11.37 -10.72 6.63
CA TRP A 40 12.44 -9.93 7.22
C TRP A 40 12.48 -10.03 8.74
N LEU A 41 11.35 -9.90 9.44
CA LEU A 41 11.28 -10.08 10.90
C LEU A 41 11.80 -11.44 11.35
N ARG A 42 11.58 -12.48 10.55
CA ARG A 42 12.07 -13.83 10.85
C ARG A 42 13.59 -13.97 10.69
N LEU A 43 14.19 -13.18 9.80
CA LEU A 43 15.61 -13.22 9.47
C LEU A 43 16.43 -12.17 10.23
N SER A 44 15.80 -11.10 10.70
CA SER A 44 16.47 -10.03 11.43
C SER A 44 16.72 -10.44 12.88
N SER A 45 17.98 -10.40 13.32
CA SER A 45 18.27 -10.38 14.75
C SER A 45 17.88 -9.00 15.30
N ALA A 46 17.38 -8.94 16.54
CA ALA A 46 16.71 -7.76 17.10
C ALA A 46 17.63 -6.52 17.26
N GLU A 47 18.94 -6.68 17.07
CA GLU A 47 19.94 -5.66 17.43
C GLU A 47 20.17 -4.58 16.35
N ASP A 48 19.87 -4.83 15.07
CA ASP A 48 20.14 -3.86 13.98
C ASP A 48 18.97 -3.72 13.00
N THR A 49 17.90 -3.04 13.44
CA THR A 49 16.82 -2.66 12.51
C THR A 49 17.24 -1.45 11.67
N SER A 50 17.65 -1.70 10.43
CA SER A 50 17.96 -0.61 9.49
C SER A 50 16.70 0.16 9.09
N ILE A 51 16.66 1.46 9.41
CA ILE A 51 15.57 2.36 9.04
C ILE A 51 15.36 2.43 7.51
N ILE A 52 16.42 2.21 6.74
CA ILE A 52 16.37 2.16 5.27
C ILE A 52 15.55 0.96 4.81
N LEU A 53 15.75 -0.20 5.43
CA LEU A 53 14.95 -1.39 5.13
C LEU A 53 13.48 -1.14 5.50
N LEU A 54 13.22 -0.51 6.65
CA LEU A 54 11.87 -0.12 7.08
C LEU A 54 11.17 0.75 6.02
N LEU A 55 11.87 1.76 5.49
CA LEU A 55 11.35 2.63 4.44
C LEU A 55 11.05 1.87 3.14
N CYS A 56 11.84 0.86 2.78
CA CYS A 56 11.56 0.00 1.64
C CYS A 56 10.27 -0.84 1.80
N PHE A 57 9.83 -1.13 3.02
CA PHE A 57 8.52 -1.76 3.27
C PHE A 57 7.38 -0.75 3.16
N ILE A 58 7.54 0.41 3.80
CA ILE A 58 6.45 1.36 4.00
C ILE A 58 6.16 2.17 2.74
N LEU A 59 7.20 2.65 2.02
CA LEU A 59 7.01 3.58 0.90
C LEU A 59 6.19 2.99 -0.26
N PRO A 60 6.45 1.75 -0.75
CA PRO A 60 5.66 1.20 -1.86
C PRO A 60 4.21 0.96 -1.45
N LEU A 61 4.00 0.58 -0.18
CA LEU A 61 2.67 0.37 0.37
C LEU A 61 1.90 1.68 0.50
N LEU A 62 2.56 2.73 1.00
CA LEU A 62 2.02 4.08 1.14
C LEU A 62 1.63 4.65 -0.23
N ALA A 63 2.52 4.57 -1.22
CA ALA A 63 2.25 5.04 -2.57
C ALA A 63 1.07 4.29 -3.22
N SER A 64 1.00 2.97 -3.07
CA SER A 64 -0.13 2.19 -3.57
C SER A 64 -1.45 2.53 -2.83
N ALA A 65 -1.40 2.77 -1.52
CA ALA A 65 -2.55 3.19 -0.74
C ALA A 65 -3.08 4.56 -1.17
N VAL A 66 -2.21 5.55 -1.42
CA VAL A 66 -2.59 6.87 -1.94
C VAL A 66 -3.28 6.73 -3.30
N ARG A 67 -2.74 5.91 -4.20
CA ARG A 67 -3.36 5.65 -5.50
C ARG A 67 -4.69 4.91 -5.38
N ARG A 68 -4.85 4.04 -4.37
CA ARG A 68 -6.11 3.37 -4.06
C ARG A 68 -7.15 4.33 -3.49
N ILE A 69 -6.74 5.29 -2.65
CA ILE A 69 -7.60 6.39 -2.15
C ILE A 69 -8.12 7.21 -3.34
N ASN A 70 -7.23 7.59 -4.27
CA ASN A 70 -7.58 8.31 -5.49
C ASN A 70 -8.55 7.52 -6.39
N ASP A 71 -8.33 6.20 -6.53
CA ASP A 71 -9.20 5.30 -7.30
C ASP A 71 -10.58 5.09 -6.64
N ALA A 72 -10.61 5.01 -5.31
CA ALA A 72 -11.84 4.85 -4.53
C ALA A 72 -12.68 6.15 -4.44
N GLY A 73 -12.15 7.29 -4.89
CA GLY A 73 -12.82 8.58 -4.76
C GLY A 73 -12.91 9.09 -3.32
N TYR A 74 -12.05 8.59 -2.43
CA TYR A 74 -12.00 9.06 -1.05
C TYR A 74 -11.38 10.46 -0.98
N SER A 75 -11.75 11.22 0.06
CA SER A 75 -11.17 12.54 0.31
C SER A 75 -9.65 12.44 0.50
N ARG A 76 -8.91 13.44 0.02
CA ARG A 76 -7.46 13.57 0.27
C ARG A 76 -7.13 13.61 1.76
N PHE A 77 -8.09 13.96 2.62
CA PHE A 77 -7.93 13.89 4.07
C PHE A 77 -7.62 12.47 4.56
N VAL A 78 -8.08 11.42 3.86
CA VAL A 78 -7.77 10.03 4.18
C VAL A 78 -6.27 9.74 4.03
N ILE A 79 -5.57 10.44 3.13
CA ILE A 79 -4.10 10.34 2.98
C ILE A 79 -3.41 10.85 4.24
N ILE A 80 -3.86 11.99 4.78
CA ILE A 80 -3.33 12.55 6.03
C ILE A 80 -3.58 11.56 7.17
N LEU A 81 -4.79 11.00 7.23
CA LEU A 81 -5.15 10.02 8.24
C LEU A 81 -4.28 8.75 8.14
N LEU A 82 -3.85 8.36 6.93
CA LEU A 82 -2.94 7.24 6.68
C LEU A 82 -1.58 7.42 7.35
N VAL A 83 -1.11 8.67 7.51
CA VAL A 83 0.16 8.98 8.20
C VAL A 83 0.03 8.77 9.71
N PHE A 84 -1.11 9.16 10.29
CA PHE A 84 -1.35 9.06 11.74
C PHE A 84 -1.87 7.68 12.17
N PHE A 85 -2.64 7.00 11.32
CA PHE A 85 -3.30 5.71 11.61
C PHE A 85 -3.09 4.67 10.49
N PRO A 86 -1.84 4.38 10.08
CA PRO A 86 -1.55 3.51 8.94
C PRO A 86 -2.13 2.10 9.10
N TYR A 87 -2.00 1.52 10.30
CA TYR A 87 -2.38 0.12 10.58
C TYR A 87 -3.87 -0.15 10.43
N ILE A 88 -4.72 0.84 10.72
CA ILE A 88 -6.17 0.71 10.61
C ILE A 88 -6.57 0.94 9.15
N LEU A 89 -5.96 1.91 8.48
CA LEU A 89 -6.42 2.35 7.17
C LEU A 89 -5.95 1.47 6.00
N PHE A 90 -4.77 0.86 6.09
CA PHE A 90 -4.31 -0.06 5.03
C PHE A 90 -5.31 -1.20 4.74
N PRO A 91 -5.75 -2.02 5.71
CA PRO A 91 -6.73 -3.06 5.44
C PRO A 91 -8.10 -2.50 5.02
N PHE A 92 -8.51 -1.32 5.51
CA PHE A 92 -9.76 -0.69 5.12
C PHE A 92 -9.84 -0.33 3.63
N LEU A 93 -8.70 -0.07 2.98
CA LEU A 93 -8.64 0.23 1.54
C LEU A 93 -8.87 -0.99 0.64
N LEU A 94 -8.87 -2.21 1.21
CA LEU A 94 -9.29 -3.44 0.53
C LEU A 94 -10.81 -3.53 0.38
N LEU A 95 -11.56 -2.77 1.16
CA LEU A 95 -13.01 -2.73 1.06
C LEU A 95 -13.44 -1.95 -0.20
N PRO A 96 -14.59 -2.30 -0.80
CA PRO A 96 -15.15 -1.50 -1.88
C PRO A 96 -15.42 -0.08 -1.38
N ALA A 97 -15.26 0.91 -2.26
CA ALA A 97 -15.64 2.27 -1.93
C ALA A 97 -17.16 2.31 -1.66
N SER A 98 -17.57 2.94 -0.56
CA SER A 98 -18.98 3.10 -0.21
C SER A 98 -19.74 4.02 -1.18
N VAL A 99 -19.04 4.67 -2.12
CA VAL A 99 -19.69 5.53 -3.12
C VAL A 99 -20.27 4.63 -4.20
N ASN A 100 -21.56 4.36 -4.06
CA ASN A 100 -22.42 3.85 -5.13
C ASN A 100 -22.10 4.60 -6.43
N THR A 101 -21.66 3.87 -7.44
CA THR A 101 -21.83 4.29 -8.83
C THR A 101 -23.33 4.19 -9.15
N SER A 102 -24.09 5.18 -8.68
CA SER A 102 -25.34 5.57 -9.33
C SER A 102 -25.01 6.75 -10.23
N LYS A 103 -24.57 6.45 -11.44
CA LYS A 103 -24.95 7.08 -12.73
C LYS A 103 -24.02 6.59 -13.83
#